data_AF-A0A7S1NW84-F1
#
_entry.id   AF-A0A7S1NW84-F1
#
_cell.length_a   1.000
_cell.length_b   1.000
_cell.length_c   1.000
_cell.angle_alpha   90.00
_cell.angle_beta   90.00
_cell.angle_gamma   90.00
#
_symmetry.space_group_name_H-M   'P 1'
#
loop_
_entity.id
_entity.type
_entity.pdbx_description
1 polymer ?
#
loop_
_entity_poly.entity_id
_entity_poly.type
_entity_poly.pdbx_seq_one_letter_code
_entity_poly.pdbx_strand_id
1 'polypeptide(L)'
;RNMAPKKAKGRPRPPTAEAAVADFTTSLLSGGAALDGAEAAEQDEDPMECAALMYSTAVDLLNEAAEQDEEATMLLTCCVKTLWETASLVGAACTTACGKACTKPCGKRKTTGKGAGKAEQVLPHEAAALMADAQVLLGRLCEWKDPQKAHECYSQALQVAPQFAEAQLQLGRLLWKRATTRETFRAVENHLRTAAELAGMQEEPETQEEAERLLARLLCETPTRREEAHEMLQQLGYTHVLANTLTSSNFLKAVPGLAPAAAERGPPPVCAFDDVLPPDMLAH
;
A
#
# COMPACT_ATOMS: atom_id res chain seq x y z
N ARG A 1 23.62 62.92 4.27
CA ARG A 1 22.30 62.25 4.42
C ARG A 1 22.55 60.76 4.57
N ASN A 2 22.74 60.29 5.81
CA ASN A 2 22.89 58.86 6.13
C ASN A 2 21.51 58.31 6.48
N MET A 3 21.03 57.31 5.74
CA MET A 3 19.83 56.55 6.12
C MET A 3 20.26 55.17 6.59
N ALA A 4 20.03 54.90 7.87
CA ALA A 4 20.19 53.57 8.46
C ALA A 4 18.96 52.69 8.13
N PRO A 5 19.14 51.38 7.92
CA PRO A 5 18.03 50.48 7.64
C PRO A 5 17.23 50.20 8.91
N LYS A 6 15.90 50.36 8.82
CA LYS A 6 14.95 50.02 9.89
C LYS A 6 14.88 48.49 10.03
N LYS A 7 15.17 47.98 11.24
CA LYS A 7 14.95 46.58 11.61
C LYS A 7 13.45 46.26 11.58
N ALA A 8 13.05 45.37 10.69
CA ALA A 8 11.70 44.81 10.68
C ALA A 8 11.51 43.90 11.90
N LYS A 9 10.46 44.17 12.70
CA LYS A 9 10.01 43.27 13.77
C LYS A 9 9.49 41.98 13.13
N GLY A 10 10.18 40.87 13.37
CA GLY A 10 9.77 39.55 12.89
C GLY A 10 8.42 39.14 13.48
N ARG A 11 7.50 38.73 12.62
CA ARG A 11 6.31 37.98 13.05
C ARG A 11 6.76 36.58 13.52
N PRO A 12 6.13 36.01 14.55
CA PRO A 12 6.40 34.62 14.94
C PRO A 12 6.09 33.70 13.75
N ARG A 13 7.02 32.80 13.42
CA ARG A 13 6.76 31.73 12.45
C ARG A 13 5.64 30.84 13.03
N PRO A 14 4.63 30.45 12.22
CA PRO A 14 3.71 29.41 12.64
C PRO A 14 4.51 28.12 12.94
N PRO A 15 4.07 27.29 13.91
CA PRO A 15 4.69 26.00 14.15
C PRO A 15 4.71 25.20 12.85
N THR A 16 5.84 24.57 12.53
CA THR A 16 5.94 23.68 11.37
C THR A 16 4.98 22.51 11.56
N ALA A 17 4.33 22.06 10.47
CA ALA A 17 3.42 20.92 10.49
C ALA A 17 4.04 19.68 11.18
N GLU A 18 5.36 19.53 11.11
CA GLU A 18 6.13 18.49 11.81
C GLU A 18 5.98 18.51 13.34
N ALA A 19 5.93 19.71 13.96
CA ALA A 19 5.84 19.83 15.42
C ALA A 19 4.44 19.53 15.96
N ALA A 20 3.39 19.81 15.18
CA ALA A 20 2.01 19.45 15.54
C ALA A 20 1.74 17.94 15.37
N VAL A 21 2.51 17.25 14.52
CA VAL A 21 2.34 15.82 14.22
C VAL A 21 3.15 14.91 15.16
N ALA A 22 4.29 15.37 15.69
CA ALA A 22 5.10 14.58 16.63
C ALA A 22 4.40 14.36 17.98
N ASP A 23 3.69 15.36 18.52
CA ASP A 23 2.89 15.23 19.75
C ASP A 23 1.68 14.28 19.56
N PHE A 24 1.23 14.12 18.32
CA PHE A 24 0.03 13.36 17.96
C PHE A 24 0.25 11.84 17.99
N THR A 25 1.39 11.36 17.49
CA THR A 25 1.74 9.93 17.49
C THR A 25 1.95 9.36 18.89
N THR A 26 2.50 10.16 19.81
CA THR A 26 2.66 9.78 21.22
C THR A 26 1.31 9.74 21.96
N SER A 27 0.35 10.57 21.58
CA SER A 27 -0.99 10.57 22.16
C SER A 27 -1.85 9.37 21.70
N LEU A 28 -1.78 9.01 20.41
CA LEU A 28 -2.48 7.84 19.84
C LEU A 28 -1.98 6.49 20.41
N LEU A 29 -0.71 6.41 20.83
CA LEU A 29 -0.12 5.18 21.37
C LEU A 29 -0.17 5.09 22.91
N SER A 30 -0.47 6.18 23.62
CA SER A 30 -0.52 6.22 25.09
C SER A 30 -1.90 6.55 25.67
N GLY A 31 -2.84 7.05 24.86
CA GLY A 31 -4.17 7.44 25.27
C GLY A 31 -5.20 6.32 25.08
N GLY A 32 -5.34 5.47 26.09
CA GLY A 32 -6.48 4.55 26.26
C GLY A 32 -7.79 5.29 26.58
N ALA A 33 -8.21 6.21 25.71
CA ALA A 33 -9.59 6.67 25.66
C ALA A 33 -10.31 5.74 24.67
N ALA A 34 -10.76 4.61 25.21
CA ALA A 34 -11.81 3.80 24.58
C ALA A 34 -12.91 4.78 24.17
N LEU A 35 -13.27 4.79 22.89
CA LEU A 35 -14.54 5.37 22.51
C LEU A 35 -15.59 4.65 23.35
N ASP A 36 -16.50 5.39 23.98
CA ASP A 36 -17.63 4.89 24.77
C ASP A 36 -18.66 4.15 23.86
N GLY A 37 -18.19 3.23 23.02
CA GLY A 37 -18.99 2.28 22.25
C GLY A 37 -19.21 0.95 22.97
N ALA A 38 -18.71 0.81 24.20
CA ALA A 38 -18.89 -0.41 24.99
C ALA A 38 -20.32 -0.58 25.55
N GLU A 39 -21.21 0.40 25.41
CA GLU A 39 -22.64 0.26 25.76
C GLU A 39 -23.47 -0.49 24.71
N ALA A 40 -22.88 -0.88 23.56
CA ALA A 40 -23.56 -1.74 22.57
C ALA A 40 -23.51 -3.25 22.92
N ALA A 41 -22.84 -3.65 24.02
CA ALA A 41 -22.58 -5.05 24.35
C ALA A 41 -23.79 -5.85 24.90
N GLU A 42 -25.01 -5.30 24.90
CA GLU A 42 -26.23 -6.06 25.21
C GLU A 42 -26.97 -6.60 23.98
N GLN A 43 -26.49 -6.31 22.77
CA GLN A 43 -27.03 -6.90 21.54
C GLN A 43 -26.13 -8.08 21.12
N ASP A 44 -26.72 -9.27 20.94
CA ASP A 44 -26.07 -10.49 20.41
C ASP A 44 -25.65 -10.31 18.93
N GLU A 45 -24.94 -9.23 18.60
CA GLU A 45 -24.41 -8.98 17.25
C GLU A 45 -23.14 -9.81 17.01
N ASP A 46 -22.99 -10.34 15.80
CA ASP A 46 -21.81 -11.10 15.41
C ASP A 46 -20.59 -10.15 15.34
N PRO A 47 -19.49 -10.40 16.08
CA PRO A 47 -18.31 -9.53 16.04
C PRO A 47 -17.72 -9.35 14.64
N MET A 48 -17.96 -10.30 13.71
CA MET A 48 -17.55 -10.16 12.32
C MET A 48 -18.39 -9.13 11.56
N GLU A 49 -19.70 -9.03 11.83
CA GLU A 49 -20.55 -8.00 11.24
C GLU A 49 -20.15 -6.61 11.75
N CYS A 50 -19.86 -6.48 13.04
CA CYS A 50 -19.33 -5.24 13.60
C CYS A 50 -18.00 -4.84 12.95
N ALA A 51 -17.07 -5.78 12.77
CA ALA A 51 -15.79 -5.52 12.12
C ALA A 51 -15.96 -5.07 10.66
N ALA A 52 -16.86 -5.72 9.91
CA ALA A 52 -17.17 -5.35 8.54
C ALA A 52 -17.78 -3.93 8.46
N LEU A 53 -18.67 -3.58 9.38
CA LEU A 53 -19.26 -2.23 9.47
C LEU A 53 -18.19 -1.16 9.79
N MET A 54 -17.29 -1.45 10.72
CA MET A 54 -16.19 -0.54 11.06
C MET A 54 -15.24 -0.35 9.88
N TYR A 55 -14.92 -1.43 9.15
CA TYR A 55 -14.13 -1.35 7.92
C TYR A 55 -14.81 -0.47 6.87
N SER A 56 -16.10 -0.69 6.59
CA SER A 56 -16.87 0.14 5.65
C SER A 56 -16.84 1.62 6.06
N THR A 57 -17.09 1.91 7.34
CA THR A 57 -17.02 3.28 7.88
C THR A 57 -15.64 3.89 7.66
N ALA A 58 -14.56 3.12 7.84
CA ALA A 58 -13.21 3.62 7.62
C ALA A 58 -12.93 3.96 6.15
N VAL A 59 -13.45 3.15 5.21
CA VAL A 59 -13.35 3.42 3.77
C VAL A 59 -14.15 4.67 3.41
N ASP A 60 -15.35 4.85 3.95
CA ASP A 60 -16.16 6.06 3.72
C ASP A 60 -15.44 7.33 4.23
N LEU A 61 -14.87 7.27 5.44
CA LEU A 61 -14.05 8.36 5.99
C LEU A 61 -12.82 8.66 5.12
N LEU A 62 -12.20 7.64 4.52
CA LEU A 62 -11.06 7.81 3.62
C LEU A 62 -11.47 8.53 2.32
N ASN A 63 -12.60 8.14 1.75
CA ASN A 63 -13.14 8.78 0.55
C ASN A 63 -13.52 10.24 0.83
N GLU A 64 -14.17 10.51 1.97
CA GLU A 64 -14.50 11.87 2.39
C GLU A 64 -13.23 12.73 2.63
N ALA A 65 -12.19 12.15 3.23
CA ALA A 65 -10.91 12.83 3.42
C ALA A 65 -10.23 13.18 2.10
N ALA A 66 -10.43 12.39 1.04
CA ALA A 66 -9.89 12.66 -0.28
C ALA A 66 -10.60 13.84 -0.99
N GLU A 67 -11.83 14.16 -0.59
CA GLU A 67 -12.61 15.27 -1.15
C GLU A 67 -12.40 16.60 -0.39
N GLN A 68 -11.98 16.55 0.89
CA GLN A 68 -11.94 17.70 1.79
C GLN A 68 -10.51 18.08 2.21
N ASP A 69 -9.92 19.10 1.58
CA ASP A 69 -8.54 19.54 1.87
C ASP A 69 -8.33 20.06 3.31
N GLU A 70 -9.33 20.74 3.90
CA GLU A 70 -9.18 21.39 5.22
C GLU A 70 -9.37 20.41 6.40
N GLU A 71 -10.22 19.39 6.24
CA GLU A 71 -10.57 18.43 7.28
C GLU A 71 -9.90 17.05 7.12
N ALA A 72 -9.20 16.82 6.00
CA ALA A 72 -8.53 15.56 5.68
C ALA A 72 -7.69 15.02 6.85
N THR A 73 -6.96 15.87 7.58
CA THR A 73 -6.10 15.41 8.69
C THR A 73 -6.90 14.77 9.82
N MET A 74 -8.07 15.33 10.15
CA MET A 74 -8.95 14.80 11.19
C MET A 74 -9.60 13.49 10.72
N LEU A 75 -10.14 13.48 9.50
CA LEU A 75 -10.78 12.29 8.91
C LEU A 75 -9.80 11.11 8.78
N LEU A 76 -8.57 11.37 8.32
CA LEU A 76 -7.52 10.36 8.23
C LEU A 76 -7.15 9.79 9.61
N THR A 77 -7.19 10.62 10.65
CA THR A 77 -6.95 10.14 12.02
C THR A 77 -8.05 9.19 12.48
N CYS A 78 -9.31 9.57 12.27
CA CYS A 78 -10.45 8.72 12.59
C CYS A 78 -10.37 7.39 11.82
N CYS A 79 -10.09 7.45 10.52
CA CYS A 79 -9.90 6.27 9.66
C CYS A 79 -8.81 5.33 10.21
N VAL A 80 -7.61 5.85 10.54
CA VAL A 80 -6.52 5.04 11.10
C VAL A 80 -6.94 4.37 12.41
N LYS A 81 -7.63 5.10 13.30
CA LYS A 81 -8.12 4.56 14.58
C LYS A 81 -9.13 3.43 14.33
N THR A 82 -10.12 3.67 13.47
CA THR A 82 -11.15 2.70 13.14
C THR A 82 -10.56 1.43 12.53
N LEU A 83 -9.64 1.55 11.55
CA LEU A 83 -8.96 0.38 10.95
C LEU A 83 -8.18 -0.45 11.98
N TRP A 84 -7.51 0.21 12.93
CA TRP A 84 -6.77 -0.47 13.97
C TRP A 84 -7.68 -1.20 14.95
N GLU A 85 -8.79 -0.59 15.34
CA GLU A 85 -9.83 -1.21 16.17
C GLU A 85 -10.48 -2.39 15.45
N THR A 86 -10.79 -2.26 14.15
CA THR A 86 -11.29 -3.38 13.31
C THR A 86 -10.33 -4.55 13.32
N ALA A 87 -9.04 -4.32 13.01
CA ALA A 87 -8.04 -5.38 13.00
C ALA A 87 -7.89 -6.06 14.38
N SER A 88 -7.98 -5.27 15.44
CA SER A 88 -7.93 -5.77 16.83
C SER A 88 -9.17 -6.62 17.17
N LEU A 89 -10.36 -6.18 16.75
CA LEU A 89 -11.63 -6.89 16.97
C LEU A 89 -11.64 -8.23 16.22
N VAL A 90 -11.23 -8.25 14.95
CA VAL A 90 -11.12 -9.49 14.15
C VAL A 90 -10.14 -10.47 14.80
N GLY A 91 -8.97 -9.98 15.24
CA GLY A 91 -8.00 -10.80 15.96
C GLY A 91 -8.57 -11.41 17.25
N ALA A 92 -9.29 -10.61 18.05
CA ALA A 92 -9.93 -11.07 19.28
C ALA A 92 -11.03 -12.11 19.01
N ALA A 93 -11.92 -11.85 18.04
CA ALA A 93 -13.00 -12.76 17.64
C ALA A 93 -12.43 -14.14 17.26
N CYS A 94 -11.33 -14.15 16.51
CA CYS A 94 -10.70 -15.38 16.07
C CYS A 94 -10.07 -16.20 17.21
N THR A 95 -9.45 -15.53 18.19
CA THR A 95 -8.91 -16.25 19.37
C THR A 95 -10.01 -16.86 20.25
N THR A 96 -11.16 -16.20 20.37
CA THR A 96 -12.27 -16.69 21.20
C THR A 96 -13.04 -17.85 20.56
N ALA A 97 -13.23 -17.82 19.23
CA ALA A 97 -13.84 -18.92 18.48
C ALA A 97 -13.04 -20.23 18.62
N CYS A 98 -11.70 -20.14 18.59
CA CYS A 98 -10.82 -21.28 18.79
C CYS A 98 -10.96 -21.90 20.20
N GLY A 99 -11.28 -21.10 21.23
CA GLY A 99 -11.46 -21.56 22.60
C GLY A 99 -12.74 -22.36 22.84
N LYS A 100 -13.86 -21.97 22.20
CA LYS A 100 -15.18 -22.60 22.41
C LYS A 100 -15.36 -23.94 21.67
N ALA A 101 -14.67 -24.14 20.54
CA ALA A 101 -14.74 -25.40 19.77
C ALA A 101 -14.07 -26.60 20.47
N CYS A 102 -13.31 -26.37 21.56
CA CYS A 102 -12.58 -27.40 22.29
C CYS A 102 -13.24 -27.77 23.64
N THR A 103 -14.57 -27.83 23.70
CA THR A 103 -15.33 -28.17 24.93
C THR A 103 -15.47 -29.67 25.19
N LYS A 104 -14.99 -30.55 24.29
CA LYS A 104 -14.73 -31.93 24.70
C LYS A 104 -13.50 -31.92 25.62
N PRO A 105 -13.61 -32.38 26.89
CA PRO A 105 -12.45 -32.52 27.75
C PRO A 105 -11.50 -33.51 27.08
N CYS A 106 -10.47 -33.01 26.41
CA CYS A 106 -9.36 -33.82 25.93
C CYS A 106 -8.67 -34.35 27.17
N GLY A 107 -9.12 -35.52 27.62
CA GLY A 107 -8.73 -36.13 28.87
C GLY A 107 -7.22 -36.26 28.94
N LYS A 108 -6.63 -35.58 29.93
CA LYS A 108 -5.32 -35.85 30.55
C LYS A 108 -4.35 -36.65 29.65
N ARG A 109 -3.93 -36.09 28.52
CA ARG A 109 -2.73 -36.58 27.84
C ARG A 109 -1.54 -36.14 28.68
N LYS A 110 -1.04 -37.04 29.54
CA LYS A 110 0.30 -36.95 30.10
C LYS A 110 1.28 -37.06 28.93
N THR A 111 1.63 -35.94 28.32
CA THR A 111 2.71 -35.87 27.33
C THR A 111 3.95 -35.31 28.01
N THR A 112 4.73 -36.21 28.60
CA THR A 112 6.19 -36.07 28.60
C THR A 112 6.63 -36.22 27.14
N GLY A 113 6.69 -35.12 26.40
CA GLY A 113 7.00 -35.14 24.97
C GLY A 113 7.33 -33.73 24.48
N LYS A 114 8.62 -33.42 24.51
CA LYS A 114 9.24 -32.19 24.06
C LYS A 114 9.01 -32.01 22.54
N GLY A 115 7.95 -31.32 22.17
CA GLY A 115 7.58 -31.04 20.78
C GLY A 115 6.51 -29.97 20.71
N ALA A 116 6.91 -28.72 20.89
CA ALA A 116 6.05 -27.56 20.71
C ALA A 116 5.77 -27.36 19.21
N GLY A 117 4.85 -28.14 18.65
CA GLY A 117 4.25 -27.84 17.35
C GLY A 117 3.37 -26.61 17.52
N LYS A 118 3.69 -25.52 16.82
CA LYS A 118 2.83 -24.34 16.72
C LYS A 118 1.50 -24.79 16.13
N ALA A 119 0.43 -24.74 16.93
CA ALA A 119 -0.91 -24.90 16.41
C ALA A 119 -1.19 -23.67 15.53
N GLU A 120 -1.11 -23.86 14.21
CA GLU A 120 -1.47 -22.86 13.22
C GLU A 120 -2.96 -22.59 13.34
N GLN A 121 -3.31 -21.42 13.88
CA GLN A 121 -4.70 -20.97 13.98
C GLN A 121 -5.16 -20.60 12.58
N VAL A 122 -6.03 -21.44 12.00
CA VAL A 122 -6.66 -21.15 10.71
C VAL A 122 -7.83 -20.20 10.99
N LEU A 123 -7.66 -18.94 10.60
CA LEU A 123 -8.72 -17.94 10.61
C LEU A 123 -9.81 -18.34 9.58
N PRO A 124 -11.09 -18.02 9.82
CA PRO A 124 -12.09 -18.07 8.76
C PRO A 124 -11.60 -17.25 7.56
N HIS A 125 -11.74 -17.78 6.34
CA HIS A 125 -11.18 -17.14 5.14
C HIS A 125 -11.67 -15.69 4.99
N GLU A 126 -12.94 -15.41 5.29
CA GLU A 126 -13.51 -14.07 5.21
C GLU A 126 -12.88 -13.11 6.24
N ALA A 127 -12.64 -13.58 7.46
CA ALA A 127 -11.97 -12.78 8.49
C ALA A 127 -10.50 -12.49 8.15
N ALA A 128 -9.81 -13.47 7.54
CA ALA A 128 -8.45 -13.28 7.06
C ALA A 128 -8.37 -12.24 5.93
N ALA A 129 -9.32 -12.29 4.99
CA ALA A 129 -9.42 -11.31 3.90
C ALA A 129 -9.66 -9.89 4.45
N LEU A 130 -10.70 -9.71 5.28
CA LEU A 130 -11.01 -8.40 5.87
C LEU A 130 -9.85 -7.82 6.70
N MET A 131 -9.13 -8.68 7.44
CA MET A 131 -7.96 -8.26 8.19
C MET A 131 -6.80 -7.84 7.27
N ALA A 132 -6.60 -8.55 6.16
CA ALA A 132 -5.58 -8.21 5.17
C ALA A 132 -5.91 -6.88 4.47
N ASP A 133 -7.17 -6.65 4.10
CA ASP A 133 -7.67 -5.40 3.52
C ASP A 133 -7.41 -4.21 4.45
N ALA A 134 -7.84 -4.34 5.71
CA ALA A 134 -7.65 -3.30 6.73
C ALA A 134 -6.17 -2.94 6.92
N GLN A 135 -5.29 -3.95 6.88
CA GLN A 135 -3.84 -3.75 6.98
C GLN A 135 -3.25 -3.08 5.73
N VAL A 136 -3.74 -3.40 4.52
CA VAL A 136 -3.32 -2.70 3.30
C VAL A 136 -3.73 -1.23 3.34
N LEU A 137 -4.96 -0.92 3.71
CA LEU A 137 -5.43 0.46 3.86
C LEU A 137 -4.61 1.22 4.91
N LEU A 138 -4.37 0.62 6.07
CA LEU A 138 -3.54 1.21 7.11
C LEU A 138 -2.10 1.46 6.62
N GLY A 139 -1.55 0.51 5.85
CA GLY A 139 -0.23 0.64 5.23
C GLY A 139 -0.15 1.83 4.28
N ARG A 140 -1.15 1.99 3.40
CA ARG A 140 -1.24 3.13 2.47
C ARG A 140 -1.27 4.47 3.18
N LEU A 141 -2.02 4.55 4.28
CA LEU A 141 -2.09 5.75 5.12
C LEU A 141 -0.77 6.06 5.82
N CYS A 142 -0.06 5.03 6.28
CA CYS A 142 1.23 5.18 6.94
C CYS A 142 2.35 5.53 5.97
N GLU A 143 2.30 5.07 4.71
CA GLU A 143 3.41 5.11 3.75
C GLU A 143 4.01 6.52 3.56
N TRP A 144 3.17 7.56 3.56
CA TRP A 144 3.60 8.94 3.38
C TRP A 144 4.41 9.50 4.55
N LYS A 145 4.15 9.03 5.78
CA LYS A 145 4.75 9.57 7.01
C LYS A 145 5.81 8.62 7.57
N ASP A 146 5.51 7.33 7.56
CA ASP A 146 6.32 6.26 8.12
C ASP A 146 6.30 5.03 7.18
N PRO A 147 7.24 4.98 6.21
CA PRO A 147 7.33 3.87 5.28
C PRO A 147 7.77 2.57 5.97
N GLN A 148 8.31 2.62 7.19
CA GLN A 148 8.66 1.41 7.94
C GLN A 148 7.40 0.79 8.55
N LYS A 149 6.51 1.61 9.12
CA LYS A 149 5.21 1.15 9.59
C LYS A 149 4.34 0.62 8.45
N ALA A 150 4.36 1.27 7.28
CA ALA A 150 3.67 0.75 6.10
C ALA A 150 4.16 -0.64 5.69
N HIS A 151 5.48 -0.87 5.73
CA HIS A 151 6.07 -2.18 5.48
C HIS A 151 5.56 -3.23 6.48
N GLU A 152 5.47 -2.90 7.76
CA GLU A 152 4.93 -3.79 8.79
C GLU A 152 3.46 -4.14 8.53
N CYS A 153 2.63 -3.15 8.18
CA CYS A 153 1.23 -3.37 7.82
C CYS A 153 1.06 -4.31 6.62
N TYR A 154 1.75 -4.05 5.50
CA TYR A 154 1.70 -4.93 4.33
C TYR A 154 2.24 -6.34 4.64
N SER A 155 3.27 -6.44 5.48
CA SER A 155 3.80 -7.74 5.93
C SER A 155 2.79 -8.50 6.81
N GLN A 156 2.04 -7.81 7.67
CA GLN A 156 0.98 -8.41 8.47
C GLN A 156 -0.18 -8.88 7.60
N ALA A 157 -0.57 -8.11 6.58
CA ALA A 157 -1.56 -8.54 5.60
C ALA A 157 -1.16 -9.87 4.95
N LEU A 158 0.10 -10.00 4.50
CA LEU A 158 0.62 -11.22 3.88
C LEU A 158 0.84 -12.38 4.86
N GLN A 159 1.02 -12.11 6.16
CA GLN A 159 1.08 -13.17 7.17
C GLN A 159 -0.28 -13.83 7.37
N VAL A 160 -1.35 -13.04 7.30
CA VAL A 160 -2.73 -13.50 7.46
C VAL A 160 -3.28 -14.10 6.17
N ALA A 161 -3.00 -13.45 5.04
CA ALA A 161 -3.41 -13.87 3.70
C ALA A 161 -2.21 -13.85 2.72
N PRO A 162 -1.41 -14.92 2.65
CA PRO A 162 -0.22 -14.97 1.78
C PRO A 162 -0.53 -14.83 0.29
N GLN A 163 -1.76 -15.17 -0.11
CA GLN A 163 -2.27 -15.09 -1.48
C GLN A 163 -3.01 -13.78 -1.76
N PHE A 164 -2.80 -12.73 -0.97
CA PHE A 164 -3.47 -11.46 -1.17
C PHE A 164 -2.71 -10.58 -2.16
N ALA A 165 -3.22 -10.46 -3.39
CA ALA A 165 -2.53 -9.84 -4.51
C ALA A 165 -2.19 -8.37 -4.26
N GLU A 166 -3.15 -7.60 -3.72
CA GLU A 166 -2.97 -6.18 -3.46
C GLU A 166 -1.86 -5.90 -2.42
N ALA A 167 -1.75 -6.72 -1.37
CA ALA A 167 -0.66 -6.59 -0.40
C ALA A 167 0.72 -6.92 -1.01
N GLN A 168 0.80 -7.90 -1.91
CA GLN A 168 2.03 -8.18 -2.66
C GLN A 168 2.44 -6.97 -3.52
N LEU A 169 1.47 -6.38 -4.23
CA LEU A 169 1.69 -5.20 -5.06
C LEU A 169 2.19 -4.01 -4.22
N GLN A 170 1.51 -3.68 -3.12
CA GLN A 170 1.88 -2.54 -2.28
C GLN A 170 3.26 -2.73 -1.63
N LEU A 171 3.58 -3.93 -1.15
CA LEU A 171 4.90 -4.22 -0.58
C LEU A 171 6.00 -4.13 -1.66
N GLY A 172 5.76 -4.66 -2.86
CA GLY A 172 6.68 -4.53 -4.00
C GLY A 172 6.93 -3.07 -4.36
N ARG A 173 5.87 -2.25 -4.45
CA ARG A 173 5.97 -0.81 -4.73
C ARG A 173 6.76 -0.07 -3.66
N LEU A 174 6.48 -0.33 -2.38
CA LEU A 174 7.18 0.28 -1.25
C LEU A 174 8.67 -0.09 -1.24
N LEU A 175 9.00 -1.35 -1.47
CA LEU A 175 10.38 -1.83 -1.55
C LEU A 175 11.11 -1.21 -2.74
N TRP A 176 10.43 -1.01 -3.87
CA TRP A 176 11.04 -0.36 -5.04
C TRP A 176 11.41 1.08 -4.74
N LYS A 177 10.52 1.86 -4.12
CA LYS A 177 10.80 3.24 -3.69
C LYS A 177 12.05 3.35 -2.80
N ARG A 178 12.40 2.27 -2.09
CA ARG A 178 13.53 2.20 -1.15
C ARG A 178 14.70 1.34 -1.65
N ALA A 179 14.63 0.81 -2.87
CA ALA A 179 15.59 -0.16 -3.37
C ALA A 179 16.94 0.52 -3.63
N THR A 180 17.99 0.03 -2.95
CA THR A 180 19.37 0.50 -3.14
C THR A 180 20.31 -0.61 -3.59
N THR A 181 19.90 -1.87 -3.47
CA THR A 181 20.73 -3.03 -3.77
C THR A 181 20.07 -3.94 -4.78
N ARG A 182 20.90 -4.78 -5.43
CA ARG A 182 20.39 -5.80 -6.36
C ARG A 182 19.47 -6.82 -5.67
N GLU A 183 19.70 -7.08 -4.38
CA GLU A 183 18.86 -7.99 -3.60
C GLU A 183 17.48 -7.39 -3.36
N THR A 184 17.39 -6.09 -3.05
CA THR A 184 16.10 -5.41 -2.91
C THR A 184 15.33 -5.41 -4.23
N PHE A 185 15.99 -5.18 -5.36
CA PHE A 185 15.32 -5.26 -6.68
C PHE A 185 14.80 -6.67 -7.01
N ARG A 186 15.52 -7.73 -6.61
CA ARG A 186 15.02 -9.11 -6.76
C ARG A 186 13.79 -9.36 -5.89
N ALA A 187 13.78 -8.84 -4.66
CA ALA A 187 12.61 -8.94 -3.78
C ALA A 187 11.40 -8.22 -4.38
N VAL A 188 11.60 -6.99 -4.88
CA VAL A 188 10.56 -6.23 -5.61
C VAL A 188 10.02 -7.03 -6.78
N GLU A 189 10.89 -7.58 -7.61
CA GLU A 189 10.48 -8.39 -8.76
C GLU A 189 9.61 -9.58 -8.33
N ASN A 190 10.02 -10.32 -7.31
CA ASN A 190 9.27 -11.46 -6.81
C ASN A 190 7.88 -11.05 -6.31
N HIS A 191 7.77 -9.94 -5.58
CA HIS A 191 6.49 -9.41 -5.12
C HIS A 191 5.59 -9.01 -6.29
N LEU A 192 6.11 -8.32 -7.30
CA LEU A 192 5.32 -7.89 -8.45
C LEU A 192 4.85 -9.06 -9.32
N ARG A 193 5.69 -10.09 -9.53
CA ARG A 193 5.27 -11.32 -10.23
C ARG A 193 4.18 -12.07 -9.49
N THR A 194 4.36 -12.23 -8.18
CA THR A 194 3.39 -12.91 -7.32
C THR A 194 2.07 -12.14 -7.31
N ALA A 195 2.13 -10.81 -7.24
CA ALA A 195 0.94 -9.96 -7.32
C ALA A 195 0.20 -10.13 -8.64
N ALA A 196 0.89 -10.07 -9.78
CA ALA A 196 0.28 -10.25 -11.10
C ALA A 196 -0.37 -11.63 -11.28
N GLU A 197 0.32 -12.69 -10.84
CA GLU A 197 -0.21 -14.06 -10.89
C GLU A 197 -1.47 -14.21 -10.04
N LEU A 198 -1.42 -13.77 -8.78
CA LEU A 198 -2.56 -13.87 -7.86
C LEU A 198 -3.74 -13.02 -8.33
N ALA A 199 -3.50 -11.79 -8.78
CA ALA A 199 -4.53 -10.90 -9.30
C ALA A 199 -5.23 -11.49 -10.53
N GLY A 200 -4.47 -12.14 -11.43
CA GLY A 200 -5.05 -12.86 -12.56
C GLY A 200 -5.90 -14.06 -12.16
N MET A 201 -5.58 -14.73 -11.05
CA MET A 201 -6.40 -15.81 -10.48
C MET A 201 -7.64 -15.29 -9.75
N GLN A 202 -7.56 -14.11 -9.15
CA GLN A 202 -8.63 -13.45 -8.37
C GLN A 202 -9.56 -12.60 -9.24
N GLU A 203 -9.28 -12.50 -10.54
CA GLU A 203 -10.01 -11.63 -11.48
C GLU A 203 -9.98 -10.14 -11.07
N GLU A 204 -8.82 -9.68 -10.55
CA GLU A 204 -8.54 -8.29 -10.19
C GLU A 204 -7.69 -7.59 -11.28
N PRO A 205 -8.30 -7.12 -12.39
CA PRO A 205 -7.54 -6.62 -13.54
C PRO A 205 -6.72 -5.37 -13.22
N GLU A 206 -7.20 -4.51 -12.32
CA GLU A 206 -6.49 -3.28 -11.93
C GLU A 206 -5.17 -3.60 -11.18
N THR A 207 -5.23 -4.50 -10.19
CA THR A 207 -4.06 -4.99 -9.45
C THR A 207 -3.08 -5.69 -10.40
N GLN A 208 -3.60 -6.52 -11.32
CA GLN A 208 -2.78 -7.23 -12.29
C GLN A 208 -2.05 -6.27 -13.23
N GLU A 209 -2.77 -5.35 -13.87
CA GLU A 209 -2.21 -4.39 -14.81
C GLU A 209 -1.17 -3.50 -14.13
N GLU A 210 -1.44 -3.02 -12.91
CA GLU A 210 -0.47 -2.20 -12.18
C GLU A 210 0.80 -3.00 -11.83
N ALA A 211 0.66 -4.25 -11.39
CA ALA A 211 1.80 -5.12 -11.09
C ALA A 211 2.66 -5.40 -12.32
N GLU A 212 2.03 -5.74 -13.46
CA GLU A 212 2.70 -5.98 -14.73
C GLU A 212 3.40 -4.71 -15.26
N ARG A 213 2.74 -3.55 -15.15
CA ARG A 213 3.33 -2.26 -15.54
C ARG A 213 4.57 -1.92 -14.70
N LEU A 214 4.49 -2.11 -13.38
CA LEU A 214 5.61 -1.88 -12.49
C LEU A 214 6.76 -2.86 -12.77
N LEU A 215 6.44 -4.14 -12.99
CA LEU A 215 7.40 -5.18 -13.32
C LEU A 215 8.13 -4.87 -14.63
N ALA A 216 7.40 -4.49 -15.67
CA ALA A 216 7.95 -4.11 -16.96
C ALA A 216 8.96 -2.95 -16.84
N ARG A 217 8.60 -1.92 -16.06
CA ARG A 217 9.50 -0.78 -15.82
C ARG A 217 10.75 -1.19 -15.03
N LEU A 218 10.62 -2.06 -14.03
CA LEU A 218 11.78 -2.63 -13.31
C LEU A 218 12.71 -3.42 -14.25
N LEU A 219 12.13 -4.19 -15.19
CA LEU A 219 12.91 -4.96 -16.17
C LEU A 219 13.66 -4.06 -17.16
N CYS A 220 13.07 -2.92 -17.55
CA CYS A 220 13.74 -1.91 -18.36
C CYS A 220 15.00 -1.32 -17.69
N GLU A 221 15.01 -1.21 -16.35
CA GLU A 221 16.18 -0.76 -15.58
C GLU A 221 17.30 -1.82 -15.56
N THR A 222 17.00 -3.07 -15.91
CA THR A 222 17.97 -4.19 -15.94
C THR A 222 18.48 -4.45 -17.36
N PRO A 223 19.73 -4.08 -17.72
CA PRO A 223 20.21 -4.11 -19.11
C PRO A 223 20.15 -5.49 -19.77
N THR A 224 20.31 -6.55 -18.99
CA THR A 224 20.32 -7.94 -19.48
C THR A 224 18.92 -8.49 -19.78
N ARG A 225 17.84 -7.75 -19.46
CA ARG A 225 16.46 -8.23 -19.52
C ARG A 225 15.54 -7.34 -20.35
N ARG A 226 16.12 -6.57 -21.27
CA ARG A 226 15.37 -5.66 -22.15
C ARG A 226 14.35 -6.40 -23.02
N GLU A 227 14.69 -7.57 -23.56
CA GLU A 227 13.79 -8.35 -24.41
C GLU A 227 12.51 -8.74 -23.67
N GLU A 228 12.67 -9.26 -22.44
CA GLU A 228 11.54 -9.61 -21.57
C GLU A 228 10.70 -8.38 -21.21
N ALA A 229 11.34 -7.25 -20.91
CA ALA A 229 10.65 -5.99 -20.64
C ALA A 229 9.82 -5.54 -21.87
N HIS A 230 10.37 -5.66 -23.08
CA HIS A 230 9.66 -5.28 -24.31
C HIS A 230 8.45 -6.17 -24.57
N GLU A 231 8.59 -7.48 -24.41
CA GLU A 231 7.49 -8.42 -24.61
C GLU A 231 6.33 -8.12 -23.66
N MET A 232 6.62 -7.89 -22.38
CA MET A 232 5.63 -7.53 -21.37
C MET A 232 4.94 -6.20 -21.69
N LEU A 233 5.71 -5.17 -22.02
CA LEU A 233 5.11 -3.88 -22.38
C LEU A 233 4.28 -3.95 -23.68
N GLN A 234 4.67 -4.79 -24.64
CA GLN A 234 3.90 -5.02 -25.85
C GLN A 234 2.55 -5.71 -25.55
N GLN A 235 2.52 -6.66 -24.60
CA GLN A 235 1.29 -7.28 -24.12
C GLN A 235 0.36 -6.26 -23.45
N LEU A 236 0.91 -5.30 -22.71
CA LEU A 236 0.19 -4.16 -22.14
C LEU A 236 -0.24 -3.09 -23.16
N GLY A 237 0.00 -3.31 -24.46
CA GLY A 237 -0.41 -2.40 -25.52
C GLY A 237 0.50 -1.17 -25.70
N TYR A 238 1.64 -1.09 -25.02
CA TYR A 238 2.60 -0.03 -25.26
C TYR A 238 3.41 -0.29 -26.54
N THR A 239 3.50 0.72 -27.40
CA THR A 239 4.37 0.72 -28.58
C THR A 239 5.70 1.40 -28.24
N HIS A 240 6.79 0.63 -28.21
CA HIS A 240 8.11 1.15 -27.84
C HIS A 240 8.83 1.74 -29.04
N VAL A 241 9.42 2.92 -28.85
CA VAL A 241 10.55 3.36 -29.65
C VAL A 241 11.71 3.60 -28.71
N LEU A 242 12.77 2.80 -28.84
CA LEU A 242 13.95 2.93 -27.98
C LEU A 242 14.53 4.34 -28.12
N ALA A 243 14.91 4.96 -27.00
CA ALA A 243 15.58 6.26 -27.01
C ALA A 243 16.90 6.26 -27.80
N ASN A 244 17.56 5.09 -27.94
CA ASN A 244 18.74 4.93 -28.78
C ASN A 244 18.45 5.08 -30.29
N THR A 245 17.17 5.01 -30.69
CA THR A 245 16.69 5.39 -32.03
C THR A 245 16.27 6.86 -32.10
N LEU A 246 16.04 7.51 -30.95
CA LEU A 246 15.70 8.93 -30.81
C LEU A 246 16.93 9.85 -30.71
N THR A 247 18.16 9.32 -30.64
CA THR A 247 19.39 10.12 -30.74
C THR A 247 19.61 10.62 -32.18
N SER A 248 18.89 11.70 -32.48
CA SER A 248 19.23 12.87 -33.30
C SER A 248 19.77 12.73 -34.75
N SER A 249 19.83 11.56 -35.38
CA SER A 249 20.15 11.50 -36.82
C SER A 249 19.38 10.47 -37.67
N ASN A 250 18.78 9.46 -37.06
CA ASN A 250 18.12 8.37 -37.79
C ASN A 250 16.59 8.32 -37.68
N PHE A 251 15.98 9.12 -36.80
CA PHE A 251 14.53 9.06 -36.58
C PHE A 251 13.71 9.43 -37.84
N LEU A 252 14.21 10.36 -38.66
CA LEU A 252 13.55 10.74 -39.92
C LEU A 252 13.71 9.70 -41.05
N LYS A 253 14.51 8.64 -40.85
CA LYS A 253 14.75 7.62 -41.89
C LYS A 253 14.14 6.25 -41.59
N ALA A 254 13.79 5.96 -40.33
CA ALA A 254 13.52 4.59 -39.89
C ALA A 254 12.06 4.14 -39.95
N VAL A 255 11.08 5.05 -40.11
CA VAL A 255 9.66 4.66 -40.20
C VAL A 255 9.03 5.20 -41.49
N PRO A 256 9.10 4.46 -42.61
CA PRO A 256 8.36 4.79 -43.81
C PRO A 256 6.86 4.60 -43.53
N GLY A 257 6.11 5.69 -43.41
CA GLY A 257 4.65 5.66 -43.25
C GLY A 257 4.07 6.50 -42.11
N LEU A 258 4.91 7.03 -41.20
CA LEU A 258 4.45 7.95 -40.15
C LEU A 258 4.32 9.39 -40.70
N ALA A 259 3.41 9.59 -41.66
CA ALA A 259 2.92 10.94 -41.96
C ALA A 259 2.01 11.40 -40.82
N PRO A 260 1.95 12.71 -40.50
CA PRO A 260 1.11 13.22 -39.42
C PRO A 260 -0.36 13.23 -39.86
N ALA A 261 -1.00 12.06 -39.84
CA ALA A 261 -2.44 11.94 -39.90
C ALA A 261 -2.96 12.07 -38.47
N ALA A 262 -3.33 13.29 -38.10
CA ALA A 262 -4.11 13.57 -36.92
C ALA A 262 -5.51 12.96 -37.08
N ALA A 263 -5.72 11.70 -36.64
CA ALA A 263 -7.01 11.15 -36.21
C ALA A 263 -6.90 9.62 -36.03
N GLU A 264 -6.45 9.18 -34.86
CA GLU A 264 -7.00 8.06 -34.09
C GLU A 264 -6.10 7.91 -32.85
N ARG A 265 -6.66 8.19 -31.67
CA ARG A 265 -5.93 8.27 -30.40
C ARG A 265 -5.46 6.88 -29.96
N GLY A 266 -4.31 6.45 -30.48
CA GLY A 266 -3.47 5.48 -29.77
C GLY A 266 -2.86 6.12 -28.52
N PRO A 267 -2.49 5.33 -27.49
CA PRO A 267 -1.82 5.86 -26.31
C PRO A 267 -0.52 6.58 -26.70
N PRO A 268 -0.18 7.71 -26.05
CA PRO A 268 1.01 8.48 -26.39
C PRO A 268 2.28 7.64 -26.21
N PRO A 269 3.31 7.83 -27.05
CA PRO A 269 4.60 7.19 -26.85
C PRO A 269 5.19 7.67 -25.51
N VAL A 270 5.42 6.74 -24.58
CA VAL A 270 5.96 7.05 -23.26
C VAL A 270 7.48 7.06 -23.35
N CYS A 271 8.09 8.21 -23.01
CA CYS A 271 9.53 8.29 -22.82
C CYS A 271 9.85 7.69 -21.45
N ALA A 272 10.64 6.61 -21.40
CA ALA A 272 10.91 5.84 -20.17
C ALA A 272 11.55 6.64 -19.01
N PHE A 273 11.91 7.92 -19.22
CA PHE A 273 12.56 8.78 -18.23
C PHE A 273 11.73 9.99 -17.78
N ASP A 274 10.72 10.45 -18.54
CA ASP A 274 10.20 11.82 -18.35
C ASP A 274 9.03 11.95 -17.36
N ASP A 275 8.38 10.86 -16.93
CA ASP A 275 7.24 10.93 -15.99
C ASP A 275 7.60 10.54 -14.54
N VAL A 276 8.88 10.47 -14.20
CA VAL A 276 9.29 9.83 -12.93
C VAL A 276 9.30 10.78 -11.73
N LEU A 277 9.43 12.09 -11.89
CA LEU A 277 9.38 12.99 -10.73
C LEU A 277 8.70 14.32 -11.11
N PRO A 278 7.67 14.77 -10.36
CA PRO A 278 7.27 16.17 -10.43
C PRO A 278 8.50 17.05 -10.14
N PRO A 279 8.65 18.22 -10.80
CA PRO A 279 9.87 19.04 -10.75
C PRO A 279 10.37 19.34 -9.33
N ASP A 280 9.43 19.41 -8.39
CA ASP A 280 9.56 19.61 -6.95
C ASP A 280 10.30 18.47 -6.22
N MET A 281 10.42 17.28 -6.81
CA MET A 281 11.22 16.17 -6.26
C MET A 281 12.66 16.08 -6.80
N LEU A 282 13.03 16.93 -7.77
CA LEU A 282 14.39 16.99 -8.34
C LEU A 282 15.23 18.14 -7.75
N ALA A 283 14.65 18.95 -6.86
CA ALA A 283 15.30 20.11 -6.26
C ALA A 283 15.82 19.84 -4.84
N HIS A 284 16.84 18.98 -4.74
CA HIS A 284 17.73 18.91 -3.56
C HIS A 284 19.18 18.72 -4.00
#